data_AF-A0A562QBA1-F1
#
_entry.id   AF-A0A562QBA1-F1
#
_cell.length_a   1.000
_cell.length_b   1.000
_cell.length_c   1.000
_cell.angle_alpha   90.00
_cell.angle_beta   90.00
_cell.angle_gamma   90.00
#
_symmetry.space_group_name_H-M   'P 1'
#
loop_
_entity.id
_entity.type
_entity.pdbx_description
1 polymer ?
#
loop_
_entity_poly.entity_id
_entity_poly.type
_entity_poly.pdbx_seq_one_letter_code
_entity_poly.pdbx_strand_id
1 'polypeptide(L)'
;MALKIFYEELDGMLSPKLVLLPNILNEDSTMLTYSVEIPFERFYQEDFHDDLRIISVSQAALQPCPFYDHQFHMNIHQIRLDIEKQGHDPRSIEETEYFSCLVDDLQELLAYDVVRRFVG
;
A
#
# COMPACT_ATOMS: atom_id res chain seq x y z
N MET A 1 -12.03 -1.58 -8.66
CA MET A 1 -11.27 -0.93 -7.57
C MET A 1 -10.03 -0.31 -8.19
N ALA A 2 -9.63 0.87 -7.73
CA ALA A 2 -8.43 1.56 -8.20
C ALA A 2 -7.43 1.72 -7.05
N LEU A 3 -6.14 1.77 -7.38
CA LEU A 3 -5.11 2.23 -6.45
C LEU A 3 -5.18 3.74 -6.32
N LYS A 4 -4.73 4.25 -5.18
CA LYS A 4 -4.55 5.68 -4.96
C LYS A 4 -3.07 5.98 -4.85
N ILE A 5 -2.57 6.90 -5.66
CA ILE A 5 -1.13 7.22 -5.71
C ILE A 5 -0.93 8.64 -5.20
N PHE A 6 -0.14 8.77 -4.15
CA PHE A 6 0.32 10.06 -3.66
C PHE A 6 1.64 10.43 -4.34
N TYR A 7 1.73 11.66 -4.82
CA TYR A 7 2.90 12.19 -5.49
C TYR A 7 3.52 13.30 -4.65
N GLU A 8 4.82 13.27 -4.52
CA GLU A 8 5.59 14.40 -4.00
C GLU A 8 6.11 15.24 -5.16
N GLU A 9 6.13 16.56 -4.99
CA GLU A 9 6.80 17.45 -5.94
C GLU A 9 8.25 17.65 -5.50
N LEU A 10 9.17 17.22 -6.35
CA LEU A 10 10.61 17.39 -6.16
C LEU A 10 11.15 18.09 -7.41
N ASP A 11 11.75 19.27 -7.23
CA ASP A 11 12.29 20.10 -8.32
C ASP A 11 11.30 20.39 -9.46
N GLY A 12 10.02 20.62 -9.11
CA GLY A 12 8.95 20.88 -10.08
C GLY A 12 8.48 19.64 -10.85
N MET A 13 8.93 18.44 -10.48
CA MET A 13 8.51 17.17 -11.04
C MET A 13 7.72 16.36 -10.01
N LEU A 14 6.59 15.80 -10.44
CA LEU A 14 5.80 14.89 -9.61
C LEU A 14 6.40 13.50 -9.63
N SER A 15 6.77 13.00 -8.44
CA SER A 15 7.29 11.66 -8.25
C SER A 15 6.30 10.84 -7.41
N PRO A 16 5.85 9.65 -7.87
CA PRO A 16 4.98 8.80 -7.08
C PRO A 16 5.73 8.30 -5.84
N LYS A 17 5.18 8.53 -4.65
CA LYS A 17 5.84 8.18 -3.38
C LYS A 17 5.12 7.10 -2.61
N LEU A 18 3.80 7.21 -2.46
CA LEU A 18 2.99 6.24 -1.74
C LEU A 18 1.92 5.65 -2.63
N VAL A 19 1.65 4.36 -2.41
CA VAL A 19 0.50 3.65 -2.94
C VAL A 19 -0.44 3.36 -1.79
N LEU A 20 -1.68 3.82 -1.89
CA LEU A 20 -2.76 3.44 -0.99
C LEU A 20 -3.53 2.28 -1.61
N LEU A 21 -3.54 1.18 -0.87
CA LEU A 21 -4.16 -0.09 -1.21
C LEU A 21 -5.48 -0.18 -0.43
N PRO A 22 -6.62 -0.37 -1.10
CA PRO A 22 -7.90 -0.43 -0.41
C PRO A 22 -7.93 -1.61 0.55
N ASN A 23 -8.45 -1.40 1.76
CA ASN A 23 -8.67 -2.48 2.71
C ASN A 23 -9.80 -3.38 2.21
N ILE A 24 -9.45 -4.61 1.81
CA ILE A 24 -10.38 -5.64 1.36
C ILE A 24 -10.40 -6.83 2.33
N LEU A 25 -9.99 -6.60 3.58
CA LEU A 25 -9.96 -7.61 4.63
C LEU A 25 -11.34 -8.20 4.86
N ASN A 26 -11.39 -9.52 4.97
CA ASN A 26 -12.53 -10.27 5.49
C ASN A 26 -12.10 -11.05 6.74
N GLU A 27 -13.06 -11.62 7.47
CA GLU A 27 -12.81 -12.29 8.76
C GLU A 27 -11.72 -13.39 8.70
N ASP A 28 -11.58 -14.06 7.55
CA ASP A 28 -10.63 -15.17 7.34
C ASP A 28 -9.34 -14.76 6.61
N SER A 29 -9.13 -13.47 6.35
CA SER A 29 -8.00 -12.99 5.56
C SER A 29 -6.68 -13.09 6.32
N THR A 30 -5.82 -14.00 5.87
CA THR A 30 -4.41 -14.10 6.31
C THR A 30 -3.45 -13.36 5.39
N MET A 31 -3.82 -13.24 4.11
CA MET A 31 -3.06 -12.58 3.05
C MET A 31 -4.03 -11.77 2.19
N LEU A 32 -3.66 -10.53 1.86
CA LEU A 32 -4.32 -9.75 0.83
C LEU A 32 -3.47 -9.75 -0.44
N THR A 33 -4.09 -9.75 -1.61
CA THR A 33 -3.38 -9.78 -2.89
C THR A 33 -3.72 -8.53 -3.69
N TYR A 34 -2.68 -7.86 -4.17
CA TYR A 34 -2.80 -6.65 -4.98
C TYR A 34 -1.97 -6.79 -6.25
N SER A 35 -2.32 -5.99 -7.25
CA SER A 35 -1.58 -5.87 -8.50
C SER A 35 -1.28 -4.40 -8.77
N VAL A 36 -0.05 -4.09 -9.18
CA VAL A 36 0.32 -2.72 -9.60
C VAL A 36 -0.24 -2.35 -10.98
N GLU A 37 -0.85 -3.31 -11.69
CA GLU A 37 -1.41 -3.09 -13.04
C GLU A 37 -2.85 -2.59 -13.05
N ILE A 38 -3.56 -2.63 -11.92
CA ILE A 38 -4.94 -2.15 -11.86
C ILE A 38 -5.02 -0.62 -12.10
N PRO A 39 -6.20 -0.09 -12.48
CA PRO A 39 -6.38 1.36 -12.61
C PRO A 39 -5.97 2.09 -11.33
N PHE A 40 -5.48 3.31 -11.48
CA PHE A 40 -5.08 4.13 -10.35
C PHE A 40 -5.57 5.57 -10.54
N GLU A 41 -5.72 6.27 -9.42
CA GLU A 41 -6.07 7.68 -9.37
C GLU A 41 -5.08 8.43 -8.48
N ARG A 42 -4.93 9.74 -8.75
CA ARG A 42 -4.11 10.60 -7.91
C ARG A 42 -4.82 10.86 -6.59
N PHE A 43 -4.06 10.73 -5.51
CA PHE A 43 -4.46 11.08 -4.16
C PHE A 43 -3.70 12.33 -3.73
N TYR A 44 -4.43 13.34 -3.27
CA TYR A 44 -3.88 14.65 -2.92
C TYR A 44 -3.67 14.79 -1.41
N GLN A 45 -2.86 15.77 -1.02
CA GLN A 45 -2.58 15.97 0.40
C GLN A 45 -3.84 16.38 1.17
N GLU A 46 -4.72 17.14 0.52
CA GLU A 46 -6.02 17.54 1.06
C GLU A 46 -6.90 16.32 1.35
N ASP A 47 -6.77 15.23 0.59
CA ASP A 47 -7.57 14.02 0.79
C ASP A 47 -7.22 13.26 2.08
N PHE A 48 -6.14 13.61 2.79
CA PHE A 48 -5.79 13.06 4.12
C PHE A 48 -6.60 13.66 5.28
N HIS A 49 -7.73 14.34 5.03
CA HIS A 49 -8.58 14.93 6.07
C HIS A 49 -8.90 13.97 7.24
N ASP A 50 -9.17 14.54 8.43
CA ASP A 50 -9.10 13.94 9.77
C ASP A 50 -9.80 12.57 10.00
N ASP A 51 -10.68 12.13 9.11
CA ASP A 51 -11.40 10.86 9.24
C ASP A 51 -10.73 9.70 8.48
N LEU A 52 -9.76 9.96 7.60
CA LEU A 52 -9.14 8.92 6.79
C LEU A 52 -8.20 8.05 7.62
N ARG A 53 -8.54 6.77 7.75
CA ARG A 53 -7.74 5.80 8.51
C ARG A 53 -6.82 5.03 7.57
N ILE A 54 -5.51 5.25 7.75
CA ILE A 54 -4.45 4.60 6.97
C ILE A 54 -3.47 3.91 7.91
N ILE A 55 -3.09 2.69 7.56
CA ILE A 55 -2.00 1.97 8.21
C ILE A 55 -0.82 1.89 7.26
N SER A 56 0.34 2.35 7.73
CA SER A 56 1.60 2.18 7.00
C SER A 56 2.08 0.74 7.10
N VAL A 57 2.38 0.14 5.95
CA VAL A 57 2.83 -1.24 5.83
C VAL A 57 4.32 -1.25 5.56
N SER A 58 5.05 -2.03 6.37
CA SER A 58 6.48 -2.24 6.20
C SER A 58 6.75 -3.20 5.04
N GLN A 59 7.90 -3.08 4.39
CA GLN A 59 8.35 -4.04 3.37
C GLN A 59 8.38 -5.49 3.89
N ALA A 60 8.64 -5.70 5.19
CA ALA A 60 8.65 -7.02 5.82
C ALA A 60 7.28 -7.74 5.80
N ALA A 61 6.19 -6.99 5.68
CA ALA A 61 4.84 -7.54 5.53
C ALA A 61 4.47 -7.83 4.07
N LEU A 62 5.33 -7.49 3.11
CA LEU A 62 5.08 -7.68 1.68
C LEU A 62 5.83 -8.91 1.15
N GLN A 63 5.19 -9.62 0.22
CA GLN A 63 5.76 -10.81 -0.42
C GLN A 63 5.45 -10.79 -1.91
N PRO A 64 6.39 -11.17 -2.79
CA PRO A 64 6.09 -11.26 -4.22
C PRO A 64 5.12 -12.42 -4.49
N CYS A 65 4.25 -12.27 -5.49
CA CYS A 65 3.44 -13.39 -5.96
C CYS A 65 4.31 -14.33 -6.81
N PRO A 66 4.37 -15.64 -6.52
CA PRO A 66 5.23 -16.56 -7.26
C PRO A 66 4.73 -16.87 -8.68
N PHE A 67 3.50 -16.47 -9.02
CA PHE A 67 2.85 -16.79 -10.30
C PHE A 67 2.66 -15.59 -11.23
N TYR A 68 2.77 -14.36 -10.70
CA TYR A 68 2.49 -13.14 -11.44
C TYR A 68 3.46 -12.02 -11.04
N ASP A 69 4.31 -11.61 -11.97
CA ASP A 69 5.43 -10.68 -11.73
C ASP A 69 5.00 -9.28 -11.25
N HIS A 70 3.74 -8.90 -11.50
CA HIS A 70 3.19 -7.59 -11.12
C HIS A 70 2.16 -7.68 -9.98
N GLN A 71 2.15 -8.79 -9.25
CA GLN A 71 1.30 -9.00 -8.08
C GLN A 71 2.15 -9.23 -6.84
N PHE A 72 1.60 -8.81 -5.70
CA PHE A 72 2.20 -9.03 -4.39
C PHE A 72 1.13 -9.38 -3.37
N HIS A 73 1.60 -10.03 -2.31
CA HIS A 73 0.82 -10.40 -1.15
C HIS A 73 1.21 -9.53 0.04
N MET A 74 0.22 -9.23 0.86
CA MET A 74 0.37 -8.50 2.10
C MET A 74 -0.02 -9.42 3.25
N ASN A 75 0.93 -9.68 4.14
CA ASN A 75 0.76 -10.55 5.29
C ASN A 75 0.09 -9.81 6.45
N ILE A 76 -1.19 -10.10 6.67
CA ILE A 76 -2.00 -9.46 7.71
C ILE A 76 -1.52 -9.79 9.11
N HIS A 77 -0.98 -11.00 9.33
CA HIS A 77 -0.41 -11.36 10.62
C HIS A 77 0.82 -10.51 10.93
N GLN A 78 1.70 -10.29 9.95
CA GLN A 78 2.88 -9.43 10.13
C GLN A 78 2.48 -7.98 10.44
N ILE A 79 1.47 -7.45 9.75
CA ILE A 79 0.95 -6.10 10.03
C ILE A 79 0.42 -6.00 11.46
N ARG A 80 -0.38 -6.97 11.91
CA ARG A 80 -0.88 -7.01 13.29
C ARG A 80 0.25 -7.01 14.32
N LEU A 81 1.31 -7.79 14.08
CA LEU A 81 2.50 -7.80 14.93
C LEU A 81 3.23 -6.45 14.92
N ASP A 82 3.33 -5.79 13.77
CA ASP A 82 3.99 -4.49 13.64
C ASP A 82 3.20 -3.39 14.37
N ILE A 83 1.86 -3.41 14.29
CA ILE A 83 0.97 -2.51 15.04
C ILE A 83 1.13 -2.73 16.55
N GLU A 84 1.15 -3.98 17.00
CA GLU A 84 1.32 -4.33 18.42
C GLU A 84 2.67 -3.85 18.96
N LYS A 85 3.76 -4.04 18.19
CA LYS A 85 5.11 -3.58 18.55
C LYS A 85 5.21 -2.06 18.67
N GLN A 86 4.37 -1.32 17.94
CA GLN A 86 4.28 0.14 18.03
C GLN A 86 3.41 0.60 19.22
N GLY A 87 2.81 -0.32 19.98
CA GLY A 87 1.97 -0.02 21.14
C GLY A 87 0.51 0.30 20.80
N HIS A 88 0.05 -0.07 19.61
CA HIS A 88 -1.32 0.16 19.15
C HIS A 88 -2.16 -1.15 19.17
N ASP A 89 -3.49 -1.04 19.16
CA ASP A 89 -4.39 -2.20 19.12
C ASP A 89 -4.34 -2.86 17.73
N PRO A 90 -3.94 -4.14 17.60
CA PRO A 90 -3.90 -4.85 16.31
C PRO A 90 -5.26 -4.93 15.59
N ARG A 91 -6.37 -4.77 16.31
CA ARG A 91 -7.72 -4.75 15.74
C ARG A 91 -8.03 -3.46 14.98
N SER A 92 -7.23 -2.41 15.15
CA SER A 92 -7.35 -1.17 14.36
C SER A 92 -7.22 -1.42 12.85
N ILE A 93 -6.62 -2.54 12.45
CA ILE A 93 -6.57 -2.97 11.04
C ILE A 93 -7.96 -3.20 10.41
N GLU A 94 -8.97 -3.53 11.20
CA GLU A 94 -10.35 -3.73 10.73
C GLU A 94 -11.04 -2.39 10.46
N GLU A 95 -10.54 -1.32 11.08
CA GLU A 95 -11.07 0.03 10.97
C GLU A 95 -10.35 0.88 9.93
N THR A 96 -9.25 0.38 9.35
CA THR A 96 -8.48 1.12 8.32
C THR A 96 -9.21 1.07 6.99
N GLU A 97 -9.21 2.17 6.24
CA GLU A 97 -9.78 2.22 4.89
C GLU A 97 -8.73 1.83 3.85
N TYR A 98 -7.48 2.19 4.11
CA TYR A 98 -6.36 1.90 3.22
C TYR A 98 -5.14 1.41 3.99
N PHE A 99 -4.31 0.64 3.29
CA PHE A 99 -2.92 0.39 3.65
C PHE A 99 -2.04 1.29 2.79
N SER A 100 -0.98 1.87 3.35
CA SER A 100 0.00 2.63 2.57
C SER A 100 1.32 1.87 2.46
N CYS A 101 1.86 1.83 1.25
CA CYS A 101 3.19 1.29 0.96
C CYS A 101 4.02 2.33 0.22
N LEU A 102 5.34 2.30 0.38
CA LEU A 102 6.24 3.08 -0.46
C LEU A 102 6.29 2.47 -1.86
N VAL A 103 6.28 3.33 -2.89
CA VAL A 103 6.50 2.91 -4.28
C VAL A 103 7.87 2.24 -4.44
N ASP A 104 8.88 2.76 -3.73
CA ASP A 104 10.24 2.23 -3.72
C ASP A 104 10.28 0.77 -3.22
N ASP A 105 9.55 0.45 -2.14
CA ASP A 105 9.48 -0.90 -1.58
C ASP A 105 8.83 -1.87 -2.57
N LEU A 106 7.79 -1.43 -3.29
CA LEU A 106 7.12 -2.25 -4.31
C LEU A 106 8.02 -2.47 -5.54
N GLN A 107 8.77 -1.45 -5.95
CA GLN A 107 9.73 -1.57 -7.05
C GLN A 107 10.83 -2.58 -6.72
N GLU A 108 11.37 -2.52 -5.50
CA GLU A 108 12.35 -3.50 -5.03
C GLU A 108 11.74 -4.91 -4.96
N LEU A 109 10.56 -5.05 -4.36
CA LEU A 109 9.88 -6.34 -4.16
C LEU A 109 9.57 -7.04 -5.49
N LEU A 110 9.08 -6.29 -6.47
CA LEU A 110 8.61 -6.83 -7.75
C LEU A 110 9.72 -6.87 -8.82
N ALA A 111 10.88 -6.26 -8.57
CA ALA A 111 11.92 -6.02 -9.57
C ALA A 111 11.35 -5.41 -10.88
N TYR A 112 10.35 -4.53 -10.73
CA TYR A 112 9.56 -3.93 -11.81
C TYR A 112 9.60 -2.40 -11.69
N ASP A 113 9.58 -1.71 -12.82
CA ASP A 113 9.56 -0.23 -12.88
C ASP A 113 8.17 0.32 -12.52
N VAL A 114 7.85 0.24 -11.22
CA VAL A 114 6.58 0.71 -10.64
C VAL A 114 6.44 2.22 -10.78
N VAL A 115 7.54 2.98 -10.70
CA VAL A 115 7.54 4.43 -10.89
C VAL A 115 7.00 4.76 -12.28
N ARG A 116 7.57 4.18 -13.34
CA ARG A 116 7.11 4.42 -14.71
C ARG A 116 5.66 4.02 -14.93
N ARG A 117 5.16 3.01 -14.21
CA ARG A 117 3.75 2.61 -14.24
C ARG A 117 2.81 3.68 -13.67
N PHE A 118 3.27 4.55 -12.78
CA PHE A 118 2.48 5.61 -12.17
C PHE A 118 2.76 7.02 -12.72
N VAL A 119 3.73 7.20 -13.61
CA VAL A 119 4.03 8.51 -14.26
C VAL A 119 3.03 8.85 -15.41
N GLY A 120 1.80 8.33 -15.34
CA GLY A 120 0.76 8.50 -16.38
C GLY A 120 0.39 9.94 -16.66
#